data_AF-A0A2A2I051-F1
#
_entry.id   AF-A0A2A2I051-F1
#
_cell.length_a   1.000
_cell.length_b   1.000
_cell.length_c   1.000
_cell.angle_alpha   90.00
_cell.angle_beta   90.00
_cell.angle_gamma   90.00
#
_symmetry.space_group_name_H-M   'P 1'
#
loop_
_entity.id
_entity.type
_entity.pdbx_description
1 polymer ?
#
loop_
_entity_poly.entity_id
_entity_poly.type
_entity_poly.pdbx_seq_one_letter_code
_entity_poly.pdbx_strand_id
1 'polypeptide(L)'
;RLVSSAAPRPALGYGGVDGLTGQESGENRDGFIENRSGPDGQFSFVDQSKWLESHSGMRIPSQEIFEKSYIDGVMRPIQQEGTGFGGYT
;
A
#
# COMPACT_ATOMS: atom_id res chain seq x y z
N ARG A 1 -16.82 21.06 3.00
CA ARG A 1 -15.34 20.90 2.88
C ARG A 1 -15.12 19.68 2.00
N LEU A 2 -14.71 19.86 0.74
CA LEU A 2 -14.50 18.74 -0.19
C LEU A 2 -13.22 18.02 0.24
N VAL A 3 -13.33 16.78 0.69
CA VAL A 3 -12.18 15.91 0.96
C VAL A 3 -11.61 15.54 -0.41
N SER A 4 -10.41 16.04 -0.75
CA SER A 4 -9.77 15.65 -2.00
C SER A 4 -9.55 14.14 -1.98
N SER A 5 -10.02 13.43 -3.01
CA SER A 5 -9.84 12.00 -3.23
C SER A 5 -8.38 11.63 -3.58
N ALA A 6 -7.41 12.31 -2.97
CA ALA A 6 -6.00 12.06 -3.23
C ALA A 6 -5.71 10.62 -2.78
N ALA A 7 -5.26 9.80 -3.74
CA ALA A 7 -4.83 8.44 -3.48
C ALA A 7 -3.88 8.43 -2.27
N PRO A 8 -3.96 7.41 -1.39
CA PRO A 8 -3.09 7.32 -0.23
C PRO A 8 -1.64 7.51 -0.67
N ARG A 9 -0.89 8.33 0.08
CA ARG A 9 0.51 8.57 -0.25
C ARG A 9 1.25 7.25 -0.11
N PRO A 10 1.96 6.79 -1.15
CA PRO A 10 2.78 5.58 -1.03
C PRO A 10 3.82 5.77 0.07
N ALA A 11 4.24 4.67 0.71
CA ALA A 11 5.21 4.72 1.81
C ALA A 11 6.53 5.41 1.43
N LEU A 12 6.93 5.30 0.16
CA LEU A 12 8.13 5.95 -0.40
C LEU A 12 7.80 7.20 -1.25
N GLY A 13 6.58 7.72 -1.16
CA GLY A 13 6.09 8.78 -2.04
C GLY A 13 5.87 8.32 -3.48
N TYR A 14 5.48 9.25 -4.36
CA TYR A 14 5.10 8.94 -5.75
C TYR A 14 6.29 8.59 -6.66
N GLY A 15 7.52 8.92 -6.25
CA GLY A 15 8.75 8.54 -6.95
C GLY A 15 9.23 7.12 -6.65
N GLY A 16 8.66 6.46 -5.63
CA GLY A 16 9.04 5.09 -5.26
C GLY A 16 10.54 4.94 -5.00
N VAL A 17 11.09 3.80 -5.40
CA VAL A 17 12.52 3.47 -5.30
C VAL A 17 13.38 4.21 -6.33
N ASP A 18 12.80 4.63 -7.45
CA ASP A 18 13.49 5.43 -8.48
C ASP A 18 13.87 6.81 -7.93
N GLY A 19 13.07 7.35 -7.01
CA GLY A 19 13.39 8.59 -6.29
C GLY A 19 14.47 8.47 -5.20
N LEU A 20 15.01 7.26 -4.99
CA LEU A 20 16.08 6.98 -4.01
C LEU A 20 17.37 6.49 -4.67
N THR A 21 17.37 6.22 -5.97
CA THR A 21 18.53 5.68 -6.70
C THR A 21 18.78 6.47 -7.99
N GLY A 22 19.98 6.36 -8.58
CA GLY A 22 20.28 7.07 -9.81
C GLY A 22 20.49 8.57 -9.62
N GLN A 23 20.66 9.27 -10.74
CA GLN A 23 21.16 10.64 -10.75
C GLN A 23 20.05 11.66 -10.47
N GLU A 24 18.81 11.34 -10.87
CA GLU A 24 17.60 12.13 -10.61
C GLU A 24 17.22 12.24 -9.13
N SER A 25 17.72 11.35 -8.28
CA SER A 25 17.39 11.30 -6.86
C SER A 25 18.00 12.43 -6.02
N GLY A 26 19.05 13.10 -6.53
CA GLY A 26 19.66 14.26 -5.89
C GLY A 26 20.03 14.02 -4.42
N GLU A 27 19.51 14.86 -3.52
CA GLU A 27 19.75 14.76 -2.06
C GLU A 27 19.05 13.56 -1.39
N ASN A 28 18.04 12.98 -2.04
CA ASN A 28 17.30 11.82 -1.52
C ASN A 28 17.94 10.49 -1.89
N ARG A 29 19.07 10.51 -2.59
CA ARG A 29 19.78 9.32 -3.04
C ARG A 29 20.29 8.52 -1.83
N ASP A 30 19.88 7.27 -1.74
CA ASP A 30 20.27 6.36 -0.67
C ASP A 30 21.33 5.37 -1.16
N GLY A 31 22.55 5.50 -0.63
CA GLY A 31 23.68 4.65 -1.03
C GLY A 31 23.58 3.20 -0.55
N PHE A 32 22.82 2.90 0.51
CA PHE A 32 22.62 1.50 0.93
C PHE A 32 21.71 0.77 -0.06
N ILE A 33 20.61 1.42 -0.43
CA ILE A 33 19.64 0.89 -1.40
C ILE A 33 20.32 0.76 -2.77
N GLU A 34 20.97 1.82 -3.27
CA GLU A 34 21.57 1.85 -4.60
C GLU A 34 22.66 0.78 -4.79
N ASN A 35 23.57 0.65 -3.83
CA ASN A 35 24.66 -0.32 -3.93
C ASN A 35 24.17 -1.78 -3.92
N ARG A 36 22.96 -2.03 -3.38
CA ARG A 36 22.38 -3.38 -3.33
C ARG A 36 21.42 -3.69 -4.47
N SER A 37 21.06 -2.70 -5.28
CA SER A 37 20.10 -2.84 -6.39
C SER A 37 20.74 -2.85 -7.79
N GLY A 38 22.08 -2.84 -7.88
CA GLY A 38 22.83 -2.84 -9.14
C GLY A 38 22.80 -4.17 -9.92
N PRO A 39 23.63 -4.31 -10.97
CA PRO A 39 23.64 -5.47 -11.87
C PRO A 39 23.88 -6.82 -11.18
N ASP A 40 24.67 -6.83 -10.10
CA ASP A 40 24.94 -8.00 -9.24
C ASP A 40 24.12 -7.93 -7.92
N GLY A 41 23.06 -7.13 -7.92
CA GLY A 41 22.34 -6.68 -6.74
C GLY A 41 21.63 -7.79 -5.96
N GLN A 42 21.63 -7.64 -4.64
CA GLN A 42 20.83 -8.49 -3.73
C GLN A 42 19.35 -8.13 -3.77
N PHE A 43 19.00 -6.91 -4.18
CA PHE A 43 17.63 -6.41 -4.20
C PHE A 43 17.16 -6.21 -5.62
N SER A 44 15.99 -6.77 -5.91
CA SER A 44 15.20 -6.44 -7.08
C SER A 44 13.96 -5.70 -6.62
N PHE A 45 13.67 -4.57 -7.28
CA PHE A 45 12.44 -3.84 -7.02
C PHE A 45 11.33 -4.41 -7.85
N VAL A 46 10.23 -4.76 -7.18
CA VAL A 46 9.05 -5.30 -7.81
C VAL A 46 7.99 -4.22 -7.81
N ASP A 47 7.40 -3.95 -8.97
CA ASP A 47 6.20 -3.14 -9.08
C ASP A 47 5.05 -3.83 -8.31
N GLN A 48 4.73 -3.27 -7.15
CA GLN A 48 3.70 -3.83 -6.28
C GLN A 48 2.28 -3.55 -6.76
N SER A 49 2.08 -2.69 -7.77
CA SER A 49 0.75 -2.38 -8.29
C SER A 49 0.00 -3.62 -8.77
N LYS A 50 0.75 -4.61 -9.28
CA LYS A 50 0.21 -5.90 -9.73
C LYS A 50 0.52 -7.05 -8.78
N TRP A 51 1.26 -6.81 -7.71
CA TRP A 51 1.70 -7.89 -6.81
C TRP A 51 0.50 -8.53 -6.10
N LEU A 52 -0.47 -7.74 -5.66
CA LEU A 52 -1.74 -8.26 -5.12
C LEU A 52 -2.53 -9.06 -6.17
N GLU A 53 -2.47 -8.69 -7.44
CA GLU A 53 -3.21 -9.39 -8.49
C GLU A 53 -2.54 -10.71 -8.90
N SER A 54 -1.21 -10.74 -8.90
CA SER A 54 -0.40 -11.86 -9.42
C SER A 54 0.08 -12.85 -8.37
N HIS A 55 0.25 -12.40 -7.10
CA HIS A 55 0.85 -13.20 -6.03
C HIS A 55 -0.05 -13.41 -4.82
N SER A 56 -1.12 -12.62 -4.66
CA SER A 56 -2.09 -12.93 -3.61
C SER A 56 -2.97 -14.09 -4.07
N GLY A 57 -2.93 -15.20 -3.32
CA GLY A 57 -3.89 -16.30 -3.44
C GLY A 57 -5.33 -15.88 -3.09
N MET A 58 -5.51 -14.65 -2.59
CA MET A 58 -6.84 -14.04 -2.50
C MET A 58 -7.20 -13.51 -3.88
N ARG A 59 -8.06 -14.26 -4.57
CA ARG A 59 -8.82 -13.76 -5.72
C ARG A 59 -9.42 -12.42 -5.33
N ILE A 60 -9.19 -11.36 -6.12
CA ILE A 60 -9.81 -10.06 -5.88
C ILE A 60 -11.31 -10.33 -5.66
N PRO A 61 -11.85 -10.01 -4.47
CA PRO A 61 -13.25 -10.28 -4.19
C PRO A 61 -14.09 -9.53 -5.22
N SER A 62 -15.15 -10.17 -5.72
CA SER A 62 -16.14 -9.44 -6.51
C SER A 62 -16.63 -8.24 -5.69
N GLN A 63 -17.11 -7.21 -6.38
CA GLN A 63 -17.62 -6.02 -5.70
C GLN A 63 -18.67 -6.37 -4.63
N GLU A 64 -19.52 -7.36 -4.90
CA GLU A 64 -20.48 -7.91 -3.95
C GLU A 64 -19.82 -8.50 -2.68
N ILE A 65 -18.77 -9.32 -2.83
CA ILE A 65 -18.04 -9.91 -1.70
C ILE A 65 -17.35 -8.81 -0.88
N PHE A 66 -16.77 -7.81 -1.57
CA PHE A 66 -16.13 -6.67 -0.91
C PHE A 66 -17.13 -5.85 -0.10
N GLU A 67 -18.24 -5.44 -0.71
CA GLU A 67 -19.29 -4.64 -0.05
C GLU A 67 -19.87 -5.38 1.16
N LYS A 68 -20.17 -6.68 1.01
CA LYS A 68 -20.65 -7.50 2.13
C LYS A 68 -19.64 -7.57 3.27
N SER A 69 -18.37 -7.83 2.96
CA SER A 69 -17.31 -7.93 3.98
C SER A 69 -17.07 -6.60 4.69
N TYR A 70 -17.17 -5.49 3.97
CA TYR A 70 -17.07 -4.14 4.53
C TYR A 70 -18.24 -3.81 5.45
N ILE A 71 -19.47 -4.10 5.02
CA ILE A 71 -20.66 -3.89 5.85
C ILE A 71 -20.57 -4.74 7.12
N ASP A 72 -20.20 -6.01 6.99
CA ASP A 72 -20.22 -6.96 8.10
C ASP A 72 -19.07 -6.74 9.09
N GLY A 73 -17.86 -6.49 8.57
CA GLY A 73 -16.66 -6.35 9.39
C GLY A 73 -16.41 -4.94 9.93
N VAL A 74 -16.95 -3.90 9.29
CA VAL A 74 -16.68 -2.50 9.65
C VAL A 74 -17.96 -1.77 10.04
N MET A 75 -18.96 -1.72 9.16
CA MET A 75 -20.13 -0.86 9.39
C MET A 75 -21.05 -1.39 10.48
N ARG A 76 -21.28 -2.70 10.51
CA ARG A 76 -22.17 -3.34 11.48
C ARG A 76 -21.67 -3.19 12.92
N PRO A 77 -20.39 -3.44 13.26
CA PRO A 77 -19.85 -3.13 14.58
C PRO A 77 -20.00 -1.65 14.95
N ILE A 78 -19.72 -0.73 14.03
CA ILE A 78 -19.86 0.72 14.27
C ILE A 78 -21.31 1.09 14.60
N GLN A 79 -22.28 0.53 13.88
CA GLN A 79 -23.70 0.83 14.03
C GLN A 79 -24.33 0.15 15.26
N GLN A 80 -23.87 -1.04 15.63
CA GLN A 80 -24.50 -1.86 16.66
C GLN A 80 -23.81 -1.75 18.03
N GLU A 81 -22.50 -1.53 18.08
CA GLU A 81 -21.71 -1.63 19.31
C GLU A 81 -21.25 -0.27 19.87
N GLY A 82 -21.47 0.82 19.15
CA GLY A 82 -21.21 2.18 19.66
C GLY A 82 -19.72 2.47 19.89
N THR A 83 -19.08 3.07 18.88
CA THR A 83 -17.84 3.87 19.03
C THR A 83 -16.66 3.23 19.77
N GLY A 84 -16.32 1.97 19.50
CA GLY A 84 -15.07 1.35 19.96
C GLY A 84 -14.34 0.64 18.84
N PHE A 85 -13.39 1.32 18.18
CA PHE A 85 -12.45 0.61 17.29
C PHE A 85 -11.54 -0.26 18.16
N GLY A 86 -11.64 -1.59 18.04
CA GLY A 86 -10.73 -2.55 18.70
C GLY A 86 -11.34 -3.46 19.79
N GLY A 87 -12.64 -3.33 20.13
CA GLY A 87 -13.32 -4.29 21.01
C GLY A 87 -12.63 -4.54 22.36
N TYR A 88 -11.94 -3.54 22.92
CA TYR A 88 -11.30 -3.66 24.22
C TYR A 88 -12.39 -3.67 25.30
N THR A 89 -12.63 -4.85 25.89
CA THR A 89 -13.35 -5.05 27.13
C THR A 89 -12.44 -4.93 28.34
#